data_AF-B1GSA0-F1
#
_entry.id   AF-B1GSA0-F1
#
_cell.length_a   1.000
_cell.length_b   1.000
_cell.length_c   1.000
_cell.angle_alpha   90.00
_cell.angle_beta   90.00
_cell.angle_gamma   90.00
#
_symmetry.space_group_name_H-M   'P 1'
#
loop_
_entity.id
_entity.type
_entity.pdbx_description
1 polymer ?
#
loop_
_entity_poly.entity_id
_entity_poly.type
_entity_poly.pdbx_seq_one_letter_code
_entity_poly.pdbx_strand_id
1 'polypeptide(L)'
;IQCNRLLRWCPSPDCNSAIKVQYVESKPVTCKCSHTFCFYCGENWHDPVKCHLLRKWIKKCDDDSETSNWIAANTKECPKCNVTIEKDGGCNHMICKNQNCKTEFCWVCLGPWEPHGSSWYNCNRYDEEEAKAARDTQQKSRSALQRYLFYCNRYMNHLQSLKFESKLYA
;
A
#
# COMPACT_ATOMS: atom_id res chain seq x y z
N ILE A 1 21.19 -25.18 2.90
CA ILE A 1 21.43 -23.94 2.11
C ILE A 1 21.45 -22.66 2.97
N GLN A 2 20.81 -22.61 4.15
CA GLN A 2 20.90 -21.45 5.06
C GLN A 2 22.32 -21.10 5.55
N CYS A 3 23.31 -21.97 5.35
CA CYS A 3 24.71 -21.73 5.75
C CYS A 3 25.54 -20.96 4.70
N ASN A 4 25.06 -20.79 3.46
CA ASN A 4 25.80 -20.07 2.42
C ASN A 4 25.18 -18.69 2.15
N ARG A 5 25.86 -17.63 2.60
CA ARG A 5 25.42 -16.24 2.43
C ARG A 5 25.25 -15.79 0.97
N LEU A 6 25.87 -16.49 0.03
CA LEU A 6 25.81 -16.18 -1.41
C LEU A 6 24.66 -16.90 -2.12
N LEU A 7 23.87 -17.71 -1.41
CA LEU A 7 22.71 -18.41 -1.94
C LEU A 7 21.44 -17.98 -1.22
N ARG A 8 20.36 -17.78 -1.97
CA ARG A 8 19.03 -17.55 -1.40
C ARG A 8 17.95 -18.22 -2.25
N TRP A 9 16.96 -18.79 -1.59
CA TRP A 9 15.79 -19.38 -2.24
C TRP A 9 14.88 -18.30 -2.84
N CYS A 10 14.25 -18.63 -3.97
CA CYS A 10 13.16 -17.82 -4.49
C CYS A 10 11.97 -17.85 -3.50
N PRO A 11 11.36 -16.70 -3.16
CA PRO A 11 10.22 -16.64 -2.25
C PRO A 11 8.88 -16.95 -2.95
N SER A 12 8.85 -17.09 -4.29
CA SER A 12 7.63 -17.43 -5.02
C SER A 12 7.09 -18.79 -4.54
N PRO A 13 5.76 -18.91 -4.31
CA PRO A 13 5.12 -20.20 -4.13
C PRO A 13 5.49 -21.14 -5.27
N ASP A 14 5.65 -22.42 -4.94
CA ASP A 14 5.93 -23.52 -5.88
C ASP A 14 7.25 -23.39 -6.69
N CYS A 15 8.14 -22.47 -6.31
CA CYS A 15 9.46 -22.34 -6.94
C CYS A 15 10.58 -22.89 -6.05
N ASN A 16 11.16 -24.03 -6.43
CA ASN A 16 12.31 -24.63 -5.73
C ASN A 16 13.66 -24.19 -6.30
N SER A 17 13.75 -22.99 -6.89
CA SER A 17 15.02 -22.45 -7.41
C SER A 17 15.72 -21.58 -6.37
N ALA A 18 17.06 -21.64 -6.35
CA ALA A 18 17.90 -20.73 -5.57
C ALA A 18 18.75 -19.85 -6.48
N ILE A 19 18.97 -18.61 -6.07
CA ILE A 19 19.82 -17.64 -6.77
C ILE A 19 21.18 -17.59 -6.09
N LYS A 20 22.25 -17.61 -6.89
CA LYS A 20 23.64 -17.41 -6.45
C LYS A 20 24.14 -16.05 -6.89
N VAL A 21 24.77 -15.32 -5.98
CA VAL A 21 25.43 -14.03 -6.26
C VAL A 21 26.92 -14.09 -5.95
N GLN A 22 27.69 -13.12 -6.45
CA GLN A 22 29.13 -13.00 -6.15
C GLN A 22 29.37 -12.33 -4.78
N TYR A 23 28.54 -11.35 -4.43
CA TYR A 23 28.58 -10.61 -3.17
C TYR A 23 27.15 -10.31 -2.72
N VAL A 24 26.96 -10.15 -1.40
CA VAL A 24 25.65 -9.88 -0.82
C VAL A 24 25.36 -8.39 -0.86
N GLU A 25 24.33 -8.00 -1.60
CA GLU A 25 23.85 -6.62 -1.68
C GLU A 25 22.33 -6.54 -1.65
N SER A 26 21.81 -5.36 -1.29
CA SER A 26 20.38 -5.03 -1.35
C SER A 26 19.96 -4.62 -2.76
N LYS A 27 20.16 -5.53 -3.73
CA LYS A 27 19.80 -5.34 -5.14
C LYS A 27 18.67 -6.30 -5.56
N PRO A 28 17.89 -5.94 -6.60
CA PRO A 28 16.90 -6.85 -7.15
C PRO A 28 17.60 -8.01 -7.83
N VAL A 29 17.04 -9.20 -7.65
CA VAL A 29 17.40 -10.40 -8.42
C VAL A 29 16.12 -11.02 -8.98
N THR A 30 16.20 -11.52 -10.20
CA THR A 30 15.06 -12.14 -10.90
C THR A 30 15.30 -13.64 -11.00
N CYS A 31 14.34 -14.42 -10.49
CA CYS A 31 14.36 -15.87 -10.61
C CYS A 31 13.95 -16.31 -12.03
N LYS A 32 14.22 -17.57 -12.38
CA LYS A 32 13.75 -18.17 -13.64
C LYS A 32 12.22 -18.23 -13.75
N CYS A 33 11.50 -18.21 -12.62
CA CYS A 33 10.03 -18.08 -12.59
C CYS A 33 9.55 -16.63 -12.76
N SER A 34 10.41 -15.71 -13.20
CA SER A 34 10.16 -14.27 -13.39
C SER A 34 9.90 -13.47 -12.11
N HIS A 35 9.87 -14.11 -10.94
CA HIS A 35 9.71 -13.41 -9.67
C HIS A 35 10.96 -12.58 -9.32
N THR A 36 10.77 -11.28 -9.05
CA THR A 36 11.86 -10.34 -8.69
C THR A 36 11.77 -9.94 -7.23
N PHE A 37 12.86 -10.16 -6.49
CA PHE A 37 12.91 -9.93 -5.05
C PHE A 37 14.27 -9.34 -4.63
N CYS A 38 14.33 -8.79 -3.42
CA CYS A 38 15.58 -8.28 -2.86
C CYS A 38 16.44 -9.44 -2.34
N PHE A 39 17.67 -9.58 -2.85
CA PHE A 39 18.55 -10.66 -2.42
C PHE A 39 18.91 -10.60 -0.93
N TYR A 40 19.02 -9.39 -0.35
CA TYR A 40 19.44 -9.23 1.03
C TYR A 40 18.36 -9.63 2.05
N CYS A 41 17.13 -9.13 1.91
CA CYS A 41 16.05 -9.41 2.87
C CYS A 41 15.16 -10.59 2.46
N GLY A 42 15.02 -10.88 1.16
CA GLY A 42 14.13 -11.91 0.63
C GLY A 42 12.71 -11.43 0.33
N GLU A 43 12.36 -10.20 0.69
CA GLU A 43 11.07 -9.59 0.35
C GLU A 43 11.01 -9.20 -1.13
N ASN A 44 9.80 -8.94 -1.64
CA ASN A 44 9.60 -8.31 -2.93
C ASN A 44 10.51 -7.09 -3.10
N TRP A 45 10.95 -6.83 -4.33
CA TRP A 45 11.78 -5.66 -4.59
C TRP A 45 11.06 -4.39 -4.12
N HIS A 46 11.74 -3.61 -3.28
CA HIS A 46 11.11 -2.60 -2.44
C HIS A 46 11.82 -1.25 -2.53
N ASP A 47 12.31 -0.88 -3.71
CA ASP A 47 12.65 0.52 -3.97
C ASP A 47 11.40 1.39 -3.74
N PRO A 48 11.48 2.52 -2.99
CA PRO A 48 12.70 3.20 -2.54
C PRO A 48 13.15 2.89 -1.10
N VAL A 49 12.45 2.00 -0.39
CA VAL A 49 12.68 1.80 1.05
C VAL A 49 13.87 0.88 1.33
N LYS A 50 14.63 1.16 2.40
CA LYS A 50 15.71 0.28 2.86
C LYS A 50 15.16 -0.97 3.55
N CYS A 51 15.83 -2.10 3.39
CA CYS A 51 15.44 -3.41 3.94
C CYS A 51 15.05 -3.39 5.44
N HIS A 52 15.78 -2.64 6.27
CA HIS A 52 15.53 -2.59 7.71
C HIS A 52 14.27 -1.80 8.09
N LEU A 53 13.91 -0.78 7.30
CA LEU A 53 12.68 -0.01 7.51
C LEU A 53 11.47 -0.83 7.06
N LEU A 54 11.56 -1.52 5.91
CA LEU A 54 10.50 -2.41 5.45
C LEU A 54 10.20 -3.49 6.48
N ARG A 55 11.22 -4.14 7.05
CA ARG A 55 11.01 -5.16 8.09
C ARG A 55 10.30 -4.62 9.33
N LYS A 56 10.65 -3.42 9.79
CA LYS A 56 9.94 -2.75 10.89
C LYS A 56 8.49 -2.44 10.53
N TRP A 57 8.26 -2.02 9.27
CA TRP A 57 6.93 -1.70 8.76
C TRP A 57 6.02 -2.92 8.70
N ILE A 58 6.48 -4.01 8.06
CA ILE A 58 5.73 -5.27 7.96
C ILE A 58 5.39 -5.78 9.36
N LYS A 59 6.37 -5.86 10.27
CA LYS A 59 6.15 -6.26 11.65
C LYS A 59 5.06 -5.43 12.34
N LYS A 60 5.09 -4.09 12.16
CA LYS A 60 4.08 -3.21 12.74
C LYS A 60 2.69 -3.45 12.14
N CYS A 61 2.60 -3.67 10.83
CA CYS A 61 1.32 -3.96 10.17
C CYS A 61 0.72 -5.30 10.63
N ASP A 62 1.56 -6.31 10.85
CA ASP A 62 1.15 -7.63 11.36
C ASP A 62 0.68 -7.53 12.83
N ASP A 63 1.45 -6.83 13.67
CA ASP A 63 1.15 -6.64 15.10
C ASP A 63 -0.15 -5.79 15.30
N ASP A 64 -0.49 -4.86 14.37
CA ASP A 64 -1.68 -3.99 14.43
C ASP A 64 -2.86 -4.47 13.54
N SER A 65 -2.88 -5.75 13.15
CA SER A 65 -3.76 -6.33 12.11
C SER A 65 -5.27 -6.08 12.29
N GLU A 66 -5.79 -6.00 13.52
CA GLU A 66 -7.19 -5.68 13.82
C GLU A 66 -7.61 -4.28 13.31
N THR A 67 -6.69 -3.30 13.33
CA THR A 67 -6.99 -1.95 12.81
C THR A 67 -6.85 -1.89 11.28
N SER A 68 -5.95 -2.71 10.71
CA SER A 68 -5.65 -2.74 9.28
C SER A 68 -6.79 -3.36 8.44
N ASN A 69 -7.46 -4.38 8.96
CA ASN A 69 -8.58 -5.05 8.28
C ASN A 69 -9.83 -4.17 8.18
N TRP A 70 -10.12 -3.35 9.20
CA TRP A 70 -11.24 -2.40 9.17
C TRP A 70 -11.04 -1.29 8.12
N ILE A 71 -9.79 -0.88 7.89
CA ILE A 71 -9.43 0.23 6.99
C ILE A 71 -9.43 -0.18 5.51
N ALA A 72 -9.13 -1.45 5.21
CA ALA A 72 -9.11 -2.01 3.85
C ALA A 72 -10.50 -2.52 3.42
N ALA A 73 -11.56 -1.75 3.71
CA ALA A 73 -12.88 -2.10 3.24
C ALA A 73 -12.90 -2.11 1.69
N ASN A 74 -13.27 -3.25 1.11
CA ASN A 74 -13.52 -3.41 -0.33
C ASN A 74 -14.67 -2.52 -0.82
N THR A 75 -15.44 -1.98 0.12
CA THR A 75 -16.63 -1.18 -0.10
C THR A 75 -16.50 0.17 0.60
N LYS A 76 -16.83 1.26 -0.10
CA LYS A 76 -16.94 2.62 0.44
C LYS A 76 -18.18 3.31 -0.11
N GLU A 77 -18.57 4.41 0.47
CA GLU A 77 -19.69 5.22 -0.03
C GLU A 77 -19.21 6.31 -0.99
N CYS A 78 -20.05 6.64 -1.98
CA CYS A 78 -19.85 7.81 -2.83
C CYS A 78 -19.90 9.09 -1.97
N PRO A 79 -18.91 10.00 -2.07
CA PRO A 79 -18.86 11.21 -1.25
C PRO A 79 -19.99 12.21 -1.55
N LYS A 80 -20.71 12.06 -2.67
CA LYS A 80 -21.80 12.96 -3.09
C LYS A 80 -23.20 12.39 -2.85
N CYS A 81 -23.41 11.09 -3.07
CA CYS A 81 -24.74 10.48 -3.02
C CYS A 81 -24.86 9.28 -2.08
N ASN A 82 -23.79 8.95 -1.34
CA ASN A 82 -23.73 7.91 -0.32
C ASN A 82 -24.05 6.48 -0.78
N VAL A 83 -24.24 6.26 -2.08
CA VAL A 83 -24.38 4.92 -2.64
C VAL A 83 -23.09 4.13 -2.38
N THR A 84 -23.23 2.91 -1.88
CA THR A 84 -22.13 1.97 -1.67
C THR A 84 -21.50 1.57 -3.01
N ILE A 85 -20.18 1.63 -3.08
CA ILE A 85 -19.35 1.29 -4.22
C ILE A 85 -18.35 0.24 -3.76
N GLU A 86 -18.28 -0.86 -4.51
CA GLU A 86 -17.23 -1.87 -4.36
C GLU A 86 -16.07 -1.57 -5.31
N LYS A 87 -14.83 -1.76 -4.84
CA LYS A 87 -13.64 -1.62 -5.66
C LYS A 87 -13.44 -2.87 -6.51
N ASP A 88 -13.60 -2.74 -7.83
CA ASP A 88 -13.51 -3.82 -8.82
C ASP A 88 -12.21 -3.80 -9.65
N GLY A 89 -11.28 -2.88 -9.35
CA GLY A 89 -10.01 -2.74 -10.07
C GLY A 89 -8.90 -2.04 -9.27
N GLY A 90 -7.71 -1.95 -9.86
CA GLY A 90 -6.56 -1.30 -9.23
C GLY A 90 -6.57 0.23 -9.27
N CYS A 91 -7.30 0.81 -10.23
CA CYS A 91 -7.39 2.26 -10.38
C CYS A 91 -8.04 2.91 -9.15
N ASN A 92 -7.46 4.01 -8.67
CA ASN A 92 -8.03 4.80 -7.57
C ASN A 92 -8.89 5.96 -8.07
N HIS A 93 -8.96 6.21 -9.38
CA HIS A 93 -9.92 7.12 -10.00
C HIS A 93 -11.27 6.43 -10.10
N MET A 94 -12.22 6.88 -9.30
CA MET A 94 -13.55 6.29 -9.21
C MET A 94 -14.55 7.21 -9.90
N ILE A 95 -15.48 6.61 -10.63
CA ILE A 95 -16.64 7.30 -11.20
C ILE A 95 -17.88 6.67 -10.60
N CYS A 96 -18.74 7.48 -9.96
CA CYS A 96 -19.96 6.96 -9.36
C CYS A 96 -20.90 6.39 -10.44
N LYS A 97 -21.23 5.09 -10.33
CA LYS A 97 -22.11 4.37 -11.27
C LYS A 97 -23.58 4.82 -11.21
N ASN A 98 -23.97 5.60 -10.19
CA ASN A 98 -25.32 6.19 -10.10
C ASN A 98 -25.50 7.23 -11.22
N GLN A 99 -26.46 6.99 -12.11
CA GLN A 99 -26.76 7.82 -13.28
C GLN A 99 -27.08 9.28 -12.93
N ASN A 100 -27.64 9.53 -11.74
CA ASN A 100 -27.99 10.87 -11.26
C ASN A 100 -26.80 11.59 -10.60
N CYS A 101 -25.69 10.91 -10.35
CA CYS A 101 -24.55 11.45 -9.61
C CYS A 101 -23.32 11.66 -10.50
N LYS A 102 -22.84 10.59 -11.15
CA LYS A 102 -21.65 10.54 -12.03
C LYS A 102 -20.41 11.31 -11.54
N THR A 103 -20.27 11.47 -10.22
CA THR A 103 -19.14 12.23 -9.65
C THR A 103 -17.87 11.42 -9.76
N GLU A 104 -16.77 12.12 -10.05
CA GLU A 104 -15.44 11.53 -10.09
C GLU A 104 -14.69 11.87 -8.81
N PHE A 105 -14.08 10.86 -8.18
CA PHE A 105 -13.41 11.04 -6.89
C PHE A 105 -12.25 10.04 -6.72
N CYS A 106 -11.39 10.32 -5.76
CA CYS A 106 -10.28 9.44 -5.40
C CYS A 106 -10.72 8.42 -4.34
N TRP A 107 -10.46 7.13 -4.59
CA TRP A 107 -10.79 6.06 -3.64
C TRP A 107 -10.08 6.20 -2.29
N VAL A 108 -8.89 6.82 -2.26
CA VAL A 108 -8.06 6.94 -1.05
C VAL A 108 -8.58 8.06 -0.13
N CYS A 109 -8.68 9.28 -0.64
CA CYS A 109 -9.06 10.45 0.18
C CYS A 109 -10.55 10.80 0.11
N LEU A 110 -11.32 10.18 -0.80
CA LEU A 110 -12.73 10.51 -1.08
C LEU A 110 -12.96 11.96 -1.57
N GLY A 111 -11.89 12.70 -1.88
CA GLY A 111 -11.95 14.02 -2.48
C GLY A 111 -12.19 13.98 -4.00
N PRO A 112 -12.55 15.13 -4.61
CA PRO A 112 -12.75 15.23 -6.05
C PRO A 112 -11.50 14.81 -6.83
N TRP A 113 -11.69 14.18 -7.99
CA TRP A 113 -10.57 13.70 -8.79
C TRP A 113 -9.83 14.85 -9.49
N GLU A 114 -10.55 15.79 -10.07
CA GLU A 114 -10.02 16.91 -10.89
C GLU A 114 -8.77 17.62 -10.33
N PRO A 115 -8.67 17.99 -9.04
CA PRO A 115 -7.47 18.68 -8.54
C PRO A 115 -6.25 17.76 -8.34
N HIS A 116 -6.38 16.44 -8.45
CA HIS A 116 -5.25 15.53 -8.30
C HIS A 116 -4.21 15.76 -9.40
N GLY A 117 -2.94 15.90 -9.01
CA GLY A 117 -1.83 16.23 -9.90
C GLY A 117 -1.55 17.73 -10.03
N SER A 118 -2.42 18.59 -9.48
CA SER A 118 -2.11 20.01 -9.31
C SER A 118 -1.05 20.23 -8.23
N SER A 119 -0.38 21.38 -8.25
CA SER A 119 0.66 21.73 -7.28
C SER A 119 0.14 22.00 -5.86
N TRP A 120 -1.13 22.43 -5.76
CA TRP A 120 -1.74 22.88 -4.52
C TRP A 120 -2.55 21.79 -3.80
N TYR A 121 -2.97 20.73 -4.50
CA TYR A 121 -3.72 19.63 -3.90
C TYR A 121 -2.84 18.40 -3.65
N ASN A 122 -2.75 17.95 -2.40
CA ASN A 122 -1.91 16.82 -2.02
C ASN A 122 -2.70 15.78 -1.22
N CYS A 123 -3.13 14.68 -1.86
CA CYS A 123 -3.76 13.58 -1.13
C CYS A 123 -2.76 12.57 -0.54
N ASN A 124 -1.46 12.72 -0.80
CA ASN A 124 -0.40 11.81 -0.34
C ASN A 124 0.44 12.38 0.81
N ARG A 125 0.26 13.66 1.18
CA ARG A 125 0.94 14.30 2.31
C ARG A 125 0.04 14.27 3.54
N TYR A 126 0.63 13.95 4.69
CA TYR A 126 -0.09 14.02 5.96
C TYR A 126 -0.06 15.48 6.45
N ASP A 127 -1.24 16.07 6.61
CA ASP A 127 -1.38 17.41 7.17
C ASP A 127 -1.43 17.33 8.70
N GLU A 128 -0.37 17.85 9.35
CA GLU A 128 -0.30 17.86 10.82
C GLU A 128 -1.21 18.93 11.44
N GLU A 129 -1.49 20.02 10.73
CA GLU A 129 -2.29 21.14 11.21
C GLU A 129 -3.78 20.83 11.15
N GLU A 130 -4.27 20.28 10.03
CA GLU A 130 -5.64 19.77 9.92
C GLU A 130 -5.89 18.70 10.99
N ALA A 131 -4.92 17.80 11.15
CA ALA A 131 -5.00 16.78 12.17
C ALA A 131 -4.95 17.35 13.59
N LYS A 132 -4.32 18.51 13.85
CA LYS A 132 -4.36 19.22 15.15
C LYS A 132 -5.69 19.96 15.37
N ALA A 133 -6.25 20.59 14.34
CA ALA A 133 -7.51 21.32 14.44
C ALA A 133 -8.70 20.41 14.79
N ALA A 134 -8.70 19.17 14.32
CA ALA A 134 -9.70 18.16 14.71
C ALA A 134 -9.57 17.67 16.17
N ARG A 135 -8.59 18.15 16.96
CA ARG A 135 -8.19 17.60 18.27
C ARG A 135 -8.55 18.45 19.49
N ASP A 136 -9.51 19.35 19.42
CA ASP A 136 -9.95 20.11 20.61
C ASP A 136 -10.67 19.26 21.69
N THR A 137 -10.46 17.92 21.73
CA THR A 137 -11.07 17.08 22.78
C THR A 137 -10.28 15.84 23.25
N GLN A 138 -9.12 15.42 22.71
CA GLN A 138 -8.45 14.22 23.26
C GLN A 138 -6.93 14.03 22.96
N GLN A 139 -6.16 13.89 24.06
CA GLN A 139 -4.77 13.43 24.32
C GLN A 139 -3.75 13.15 23.19
N LYS A 140 -2.49 13.57 23.45
CA LYS A 140 -1.26 13.45 22.62
C LYS A 140 -0.92 12.04 22.09
N SER A 141 -1.45 10.97 22.66
CA SER A 141 -1.21 9.59 22.18
C SER A 141 -1.88 9.27 20.83
N ARG A 142 -2.89 10.04 20.42
CA ARG A 142 -3.67 9.78 19.19
C ARG A 142 -2.98 10.25 17.90
N SER A 143 -2.04 11.21 17.97
CA SER A 143 -1.46 11.82 16.77
C SER A 143 -0.53 10.88 15.98
N ALA A 144 0.28 10.10 16.69
CA ALA A 144 1.16 9.10 16.10
C ALA A 144 0.36 7.96 15.46
N LEU A 145 -0.72 7.53 16.11
CA LEU A 145 -1.62 6.52 15.57
C LEU A 145 -2.30 7.03 14.29
N GLN A 146 -2.89 8.22 14.30
CA GLN A 146 -3.54 8.80 13.12
C GLN A 146 -2.58 8.92 11.92
N ARG A 147 -1.35 9.39 12.17
CA ARG A 147 -0.30 9.44 11.15
C ARG A 147 0.06 8.05 10.63
N TYR A 148 0.17 7.06 11.52
CA TYR A 148 0.40 5.67 11.11
C TYR A 148 -0.75 5.15 10.23
N LEU A 149 -2.01 5.35 10.63
CA LEU A 149 -3.18 4.92 9.87
C LEU A 149 -3.24 5.57 8.48
N PHE A 150 -2.84 6.84 8.37
CA PHE A 150 -2.74 7.53 7.08
C PHE A 150 -1.81 6.82 6.08
N TYR A 151 -0.60 6.46 6.51
CA TYR A 151 0.37 5.79 5.65
C TYR A 151 0.05 4.30 5.47
N CYS A 152 -0.45 3.64 6.51
CA CYS A 152 -0.88 2.25 6.46
C CYS A 152 -2.04 2.05 5.48
N ASN A 153 -3.07 2.91 5.52
CA ASN A 153 -4.17 2.87 4.56
C ASN A 153 -3.69 2.95 3.10
N ARG A 154 -2.76 3.87 2.82
CA ARG A 154 -2.18 4.03 1.46
C ARG A 154 -1.39 2.81 1.03
N TYR A 155 -0.53 2.30 1.91
CA TYR A 155 0.23 1.08 1.67
C TYR A 155 -0.67 -0.11 1.35
N MET A 156 -1.68 -0.37 2.19
CA MET A 156 -2.63 -1.48 2.01
C MET A 156 -3.49 -1.30 0.75
N ASN A 157 -3.95 -0.09 0.47
CA ASN A 157 -4.70 0.21 -0.76
C ASN A 157 -3.87 -0.05 -2.01
N HIS A 158 -2.60 0.36 -2.05
CA HIS A 158 -1.73 0.08 -3.19
C HIS A 158 -1.41 -1.41 -3.32
N LEU A 159 -1.22 -2.13 -2.21
CA LEU A 159 -1.03 -3.57 -2.22
C LEU A 159 -2.26 -4.30 -2.78
N GLN A 160 -3.45 -3.84 -2.43
CA GLN A 160 -4.70 -4.36 -2.99
C GLN A 160 -4.85 -4.02 -4.47
N SER A 161 -4.55 -2.77 -4.87
CA SER A 161 -4.59 -2.35 -6.26
C SER A 161 -3.68 -3.21 -7.14
N LEU A 162 -2.47 -3.51 -6.65
CA LEU A 162 -1.52 -4.39 -7.34
C LEU A 162 -2.10 -5.80 -7.56
N LYS A 163 -2.84 -6.35 -6.58
CA LYS A 163 -3.52 -7.66 -6.72
C LYS A 163 -4.63 -7.64 -7.76
N PHE A 164 -5.32 -6.51 -7.93
CA PHE A 164 -6.32 -6.36 -8.99
C PHE A 164 -5.67 -6.20 -10.35
N GLU A 165 -4.60 -5.40 -10.44
CA GLU A 165 -3.84 -5.19 -11.67
C GLU A 165 -3.19 -6.48 -12.17
N SER A 166 -2.70 -7.35 -11.27
CA SER A 166 -2.14 -8.64 -11.67
C SER A 166 -3.16 -9.55 -12.37
N LYS A 167 -4.47 -9.38 -12.12
CA LYS A 167 -5.53 -10.14 -12.81
C LYS A 167 -5.80 -9.64 -14.22
N LEU A 168 -5.41 -8.40 -14.56
CA LEU A 168 -5.58 -7.84 -15.90
C LEU A 168 -4.52 -8.33 -16.89
N TYR A 169 -3.37 -8.76 -16.37
CA TYR A 169 -2.22 -9.23 -17.15
C TYR A 169 -1.97 -10.75 -17.03
N ALA A 170 -2.87 -11.47 -16.35
CA ALA A 170 -2.86 -12.93 -16.24
C ALA A 170 -3.71 -13.56 -17.35
#